data_AF-A0A9N7YDN1-F1
#
_entry.id   AF-A0A9N7YDN1-F1
#
_cell.length_a   1.000
_cell.length_b   1.000
_cell.length_c   1.000
_cell.angle_alpha   90.00
_cell.angle_beta   90.00
_cell.angle_gamma   90.00
#
_symmetry.space_group_name_H-M   'P 1'
#
loop_
_entity.id
_entity.type
_entity.pdbx_description
1 polymer ?
#
loop_
_entity_poly.entity_id
_entity_poly.type
_entity_poly.pdbx_seq_one_letter_code
_entity_poly.pdbx_strand_id
1 'polypeptide(L)'
;MGVEGCTKCIKYLLFFFNFIFWLAGGVILGVALWLRHDPKTSNLLVLEFEGAHAPSTFYISVHILIAVGAVMMVVGFLGCYGAIQESQCLLGTFFACLVILFACEVAAGIWGFMHKDTVSKEMINFYDSVYDKAVTTSVTEQKTQTAAVLKVFHETLNCCGKDQGTSIITTITDKLGLTDICPSGKISDSCHKRIQELFSDKVYLIGIAALVVAVIMIFEMIFSMVLCCGIRNSPVY
;
A
#
# COMPACT_ATOMS: atom_id res chain seq x y z
N MET A 1 15.72 17.79 29.20
CA MET A 1 16.49 18.84 28.49
C MET A 1 16.05 18.77 27.05
N GLY A 2 15.66 19.88 26.42
CA GLY A 2 15.10 19.83 25.06
C GLY A 2 15.87 20.79 24.16
N VAL A 3 16.18 20.33 22.95
CA VAL A 3 16.80 21.11 21.85
C VAL A 3 16.26 22.55 21.81
N GLU A 4 17.09 23.55 21.49
CA GLU A 4 16.69 24.97 21.45
C GLU A 4 16.43 25.46 20.01
N GLY A 5 15.59 26.48 19.85
CA GLY A 5 15.39 27.20 18.57
C GLY A 5 14.84 26.34 17.42
N CYS A 6 15.45 26.48 16.23
CA CYS A 6 15.04 25.84 14.97
C CYS A 6 14.95 24.30 15.06
N THR A 7 15.80 23.68 15.87
CA THR A 7 15.85 22.22 16.06
C THR A 7 14.61 21.69 16.77
N LYS A 8 13.91 22.51 17.58
CA LYS A 8 12.58 22.15 18.11
C LYS A 8 11.55 22.03 16.99
N CYS A 9 11.55 22.96 16.04
CA CYS A 9 10.62 22.93 14.91
C CYS A 9 10.82 21.65 14.09
N ILE A 10 12.07 21.32 13.79
CA ILE A 10 12.45 20.09 13.07
C ILE A 10 12.00 18.84 13.84
N LYS A 11 12.20 18.81 15.18
CA LYS A 11 11.73 17.70 16.03
C LYS A 11 10.22 17.47 15.90
N TYR A 12 9.41 18.53 16.01
CA TYR A 12 7.96 18.39 15.93
C TYR A 12 7.48 18.06 14.51
N LEU A 13 8.13 18.59 13.47
CA LEU A 13 7.85 18.21 12.08
C LEU A 13 8.15 16.72 11.85
N LEU A 14 9.33 16.25 12.25
CA LEU A 14 9.73 14.84 12.10
C LEU A 14 8.76 13.92 12.83
N PHE A 15 8.41 14.26 14.08
CA PHE A 15 7.43 13.52 14.86
C PHE A 15 6.06 13.48 14.16
N PHE A 16 5.54 14.62 13.72
CA PHE A 16 4.22 14.70 13.09
C PHE A 16 4.14 13.88 11.79
N PHE A 17 5.11 14.03 10.89
CA PHE A 17 5.14 13.26 9.63
C PHE A 17 5.28 11.76 9.88
N ASN A 18 6.21 11.36 10.75
CA ASN A 18 6.41 9.94 11.08
C ASN A 18 5.19 9.34 11.80
N PHE A 19 4.46 10.14 12.57
CA PHE A 19 3.27 9.67 13.27
C PHE A 19 2.12 9.39 12.30
N ILE A 20 1.97 10.22 11.27
CA ILE A 20 1.03 9.95 10.18
C ILE A 20 1.40 8.66 9.45
N PHE A 21 2.68 8.48 9.11
CA PHE A 21 3.14 7.24 8.46
C PHE A 21 2.95 6.00 9.33
N TRP A 22 3.17 6.13 10.64
CA TRP A 22 2.92 5.07 11.60
C TRP A 22 1.44 4.64 11.64
N LEU A 23 0.52 5.62 11.71
CA LEU A 23 -0.91 5.34 11.66
C LEU A 23 -1.34 4.73 10.31
N ALA A 24 -0.85 5.28 9.19
CA ALA A 24 -1.12 4.75 7.86
C ALA A 24 -0.62 3.30 7.72
N GLY A 25 0.59 3.00 8.20
CA GLY A 25 1.14 1.64 8.24
C GLY A 25 0.30 0.69 9.09
N GLY A 26 -0.18 1.16 10.24
CA GLY A 26 -1.10 0.40 11.09
C GLY A 26 -2.44 0.07 10.41
N VAL A 27 -3.03 1.02 9.69
CA VAL A 27 -4.25 0.80 8.89
C VAL A 27 -4.01 -0.22 7.79
N ILE A 28 -2.92 -0.07 7.02
CA ILE A 28 -2.56 -0.98 5.93
C ILE A 28 -2.34 -2.40 6.47
N LEU A 29 -1.57 -2.54 7.55
CA LEU A 29 -1.31 -3.83 8.19
C LEU A 29 -2.60 -4.47 8.73
N GLY A 30 -3.48 -3.67 9.34
CA GLY A 30 -4.79 -4.13 9.81
C GLY A 30 -5.65 -4.67 8.68
N VAL A 31 -5.74 -3.96 7.55
CA VAL A 31 -6.46 -4.42 6.35
C VAL A 31 -5.82 -5.69 5.78
N ALA A 32 -4.49 -5.78 5.74
CA ALA A 32 -3.78 -6.92 5.20
C ALA A 32 -3.97 -8.20 6.04
N LEU A 33 -3.86 -8.08 7.37
CA LEU A 33 -4.13 -9.18 8.31
C LEU A 33 -5.60 -9.61 8.27
N TRP A 34 -6.51 -8.64 8.10
CA TRP A 34 -7.92 -8.92 7.90
C TRP A 34 -8.17 -9.75 6.64
N LEU A 35 -7.62 -9.34 5.50
CA LEU A 35 -7.71 -10.08 4.24
C LEU A 35 -7.13 -11.50 4.35
N ARG A 36 -6.10 -11.69 5.18
CA ARG A 36 -5.43 -12.96 5.42
C ARG A 36 -6.25 -13.94 6.27
N HIS A 37 -7.00 -13.45 7.26
CA HIS A 37 -7.67 -14.27 8.28
C HIS A 37 -9.17 -14.50 8.02
N ASP A 38 -9.68 -14.04 6.89
CA ASP A 38 -11.08 -14.27 6.51
C ASP A 38 -11.35 -15.80 6.34
N PRO A 39 -12.28 -16.38 7.13
CA PRO A 39 -12.52 -17.83 7.21
C PRO A 39 -13.09 -18.44 5.91
N LYS A 40 -13.60 -17.62 4.99
CA LYS A 40 -14.05 -18.09 3.67
C LYS A 40 -12.86 -18.42 2.74
N THR A 41 -11.70 -17.80 2.95
CA THR A 41 -10.46 -18.11 2.23
C THR A 41 -9.73 -19.35 2.74
N SER A 42 -9.93 -19.75 3.99
CA SER A 42 -9.32 -20.96 4.56
C SER A 42 -10.09 -22.25 4.23
N ASN A 43 -11.40 -22.19 4.03
CA ASN A 43 -12.22 -23.39 3.71
C ASN A 43 -12.08 -23.87 2.27
N LEU A 44 -11.81 -22.96 1.32
CA LEU A 44 -11.43 -23.33 -0.05
C LEU A 44 -10.02 -23.96 -0.11
N LEU A 45 -9.22 -23.80 0.94
CA LEU A 45 -7.83 -24.25 1.03
C LEU A 45 -7.67 -25.73 1.46
N VAL A 46 -8.74 -26.34 1.99
CA VAL A 46 -8.72 -27.78 2.37
C VAL A 46 -9.14 -28.67 1.20
N LEU A 47 -9.96 -28.17 0.26
CA LEU A 47 -10.44 -28.92 -0.89
C LEU A 47 -9.49 -28.83 -2.12
N GLU A 48 -8.62 -27.82 -2.19
CA GLU A 48 -7.77 -27.57 -3.37
C GLU A 48 -6.31 -28.05 -3.20
N PHE A 49 -6.04 -28.93 -2.22
CA PHE A 49 -4.70 -29.48 -1.97
C PHE A 49 -4.41 -30.79 -2.73
N GLU A 50 -5.29 -31.19 -3.67
CA GLU A 50 -5.22 -32.47 -4.39
C GLU A 50 -4.98 -32.29 -5.91
N GLY A 51 -3.90 -31.58 -6.29
CA GLY A 51 -3.22 -31.89 -7.57
C GLY A 51 -3.27 -30.88 -8.72
N ALA A 52 -3.70 -29.63 -8.53
CA ALA A 52 -3.56 -28.58 -9.54
C ALA A 52 -2.89 -27.33 -8.95
N HIS A 53 -1.97 -26.69 -9.68
CA HIS A 53 -1.28 -25.47 -9.23
C HIS A 53 -2.30 -24.37 -8.88
N ALA A 54 -2.46 -24.11 -7.58
CA ALA A 54 -3.41 -23.17 -6.99
C ALA A 54 -3.03 -21.68 -7.21
N PRO A 55 -3.97 -20.73 -7.07
CA PRO A 55 -3.77 -19.29 -7.32
C PRO A 55 -2.90 -18.65 -6.22
N SER A 56 -1.59 -18.78 -6.36
CA SER A 56 -0.57 -18.29 -5.43
C SER A 56 -0.42 -16.76 -5.41
N THR A 57 -0.87 -16.08 -6.45
CA THR A 57 -0.68 -14.63 -6.66
C THR A 57 -1.41 -13.77 -5.63
N PHE A 58 -2.66 -14.09 -5.26
CA PHE A 58 -3.38 -13.36 -4.21
C PHE A 58 -2.66 -13.41 -2.86
N TYR A 59 -2.18 -14.61 -2.50
CA TYR A 59 -1.47 -14.82 -1.24
C TYR A 59 -0.15 -14.03 -1.22
N ILE A 60 0.59 -14.06 -2.33
CA ILE A 60 1.82 -13.29 -2.50
C ILE A 60 1.54 -11.79 -2.31
N SER A 61 0.51 -11.23 -2.96
CA SER A 61 0.15 -9.82 -2.82
C SER A 61 -0.28 -9.43 -1.40
N VAL A 62 -1.05 -10.28 -0.71
CA VAL A 62 -1.43 -10.03 0.69
C VAL A 62 -0.19 -10.07 1.60
N HIS A 63 0.77 -10.96 1.35
CA HIS A 63 2.03 -11.00 2.11
C HIS A 63 2.89 -9.76 1.85
N ILE A 64 2.93 -9.28 0.60
CA ILE A 64 3.57 -8.01 0.26
C ILE A 64 2.90 -6.86 1.02
N LEU A 65 1.57 -6.80 1.08
CA LEU A 65 0.85 -5.76 1.81
C LEU A 65 1.11 -5.82 3.32
N ILE A 66 1.17 -7.01 3.91
CA ILE A 66 1.58 -7.22 5.31
C ILE A 66 3.02 -6.70 5.52
N ALA A 67 3.96 -7.06 4.64
CA ALA A 67 5.35 -6.63 4.74
C ALA A 67 5.48 -5.10 4.64
N VAL A 68 4.82 -4.47 3.66
CA VAL A 68 4.83 -3.01 3.49
C VAL A 68 4.23 -2.31 4.72
N GLY A 69 3.06 -2.75 5.18
CA GLY A 69 2.40 -2.16 6.35
C GLY A 69 3.24 -2.30 7.63
N ALA A 70 3.86 -3.47 7.84
CA ALA A 70 4.75 -3.71 8.97
C ALA A 70 6.01 -2.84 8.91
N VAL A 71 6.65 -2.73 7.75
CA VAL A 71 7.83 -1.88 7.55
C VAL A 71 7.49 -0.42 7.82
N MET A 72 6.39 0.09 7.26
CA MET A 72 5.92 1.46 7.51
C MET A 72 5.66 1.71 8.99
N MET A 73 5.02 0.76 9.68
CA MET A 73 4.73 0.87 11.11
C MET A 73 6.02 0.85 11.94
N VAL A 74 6.98 -0.04 11.67
CA VAL A 74 8.24 -0.09 12.41
C VAL A 74 9.07 1.18 12.17
N VAL A 75 9.23 1.59 10.92
CA VAL A 75 10.03 2.77 10.56
C VAL A 75 9.41 4.05 11.12
N GLY A 76 8.09 4.22 10.98
CA GLY A 76 7.38 5.35 11.56
C GLY A 76 7.47 5.38 13.10
N PHE A 77 7.41 4.22 13.76
CA PHE A 77 7.61 4.13 15.21
C PHE A 77 9.03 4.56 15.62
N LEU A 78 10.06 4.07 14.93
CA LEU A 78 11.46 4.46 15.18
C LEU A 78 11.67 5.97 15.00
N GLY A 79 11.10 6.57 13.94
CA GLY A 79 11.18 8.01 13.69
C GLY A 79 10.46 8.83 14.78
N CYS A 80 9.24 8.45 15.15
CA CYS A 80 8.46 9.12 16.19
C CYS A 80 9.13 9.04 17.56
N TYR A 81 9.45 7.82 17.98
CA TYR A 81 10.00 7.55 19.30
C TYR A 81 11.44 8.08 19.40
N GLY A 82 12.20 8.04 18.30
CA GLY A 82 13.53 8.63 18.20
C GLY A 82 13.52 10.15 18.37
N ALA A 83 12.55 10.83 17.75
CA ALA A 83 12.36 12.27 17.91
C ALA A 83 11.94 12.64 19.33
N ILE A 84 10.96 11.94 19.93
CA ILE A 84 10.47 12.27 21.28
C ILE A 84 11.55 12.03 22.33
N GLN A 85 12.14 10.84 22.33
CA GLN A 85 13.11 10.41 23.34
C GLN A 85 14.48 11.08 23.16
N GLU A 86 14.69 11.79 22.05
CA GLU A 86 15.98 12.41 21.71
C GLU A 86 17.12 11.39 21.76
N SER A 87 16.84 10.15 21.34
CA SER A 87 17.79 9.04 21.39
C SER A 87 18.57 8.95 20.07
N GLN A 88 19.88 9.20 20.13
CA GLN A 88 20.76 9.12 18.96
C GLN A 88 20.81 7.73 18.34
N CYS A 89 20.75 6.68 19.17
CA CYS A 89 20.75 5.30 18.69
C CYS A 89 19.51 5.02 17.84
N LEU A 90 18.33 5.43 18.33
CA LEU A 90 17.07 5.18 17.66
C LEU A 90 16.89 6.02 16.39
N LEU A 91 17.41 7.25 16.41
CA LEU A 91 17.43 8.12 15.24
C LEU A 91 18.45 7.64 14.19
N GLY A 92 19.56 7.05 14.65
CA GLY A 92 20.54 6.36 13.81
C GLY A 92 19.99 5.09 13.15
N THR A 93 19.24 4.26 13.87
CA THR A 93 18.57 3.10 13.28
C THR A 93 17.50 3.51 12.29
N PHE A 94 16.71 4.54 12.59
CA PHE A 94 15.76 5.14 11.64
C PHE A 94 16.45 5.60 10.36
N PHE A 95 17.56 6.34 10.46
CA PHE A 95 18.35 6.76 9.30
C PHE A 95 18.87 5.57 8.48
N ALA A 96 19.42 4.55 9.14
CA ALA A 96 19.91 3.35 8.46
C ALA A 96 18.78 2.60 7.71
N CYS A 97 17.60 2.50 8.32
CA CYS A 97 16.41 1.94 7.67
C CYS A 97 16.02 2.75 6.42
N LEU A 98 15.99 4.08 6.49
CA LEU A 98 15.68 4.93 5.33
C LEU A 98 16.68 4.76 4.19
N VAL A 99 17.98 4.64 4.48
CA VAL A 99 19.01 4.37 3.46
C VAL A 99 18.77 3.04 2.76
N ILE A 100 18.43 1.99 3.52
CA ILE A 100 18.11 0.67 2.96
C ILE A 100 16.85 0.74 2.09
N LEU A 101 15.80 1.40 2.58
CA LEU A 101 14.54 1.56 1.84
C LEU A 101 14.73 2.35 0.55
N PHE A 102 15.52 3.41 0.58
CA PHE A 102 15.85 4.19 -0.61
C PHE A 102 16.60 3.36 -1.65
N ALA A 103 17.57 2.54 -1.22
CA ALA A 103 18.27 1.62 -2.13
C ALA A 103 17.31 0.56 -2.72
N CYS A 104 16.41 0.01 -1.90
CA CYS A 104 15.38 -0.91 -2.36
C CYS A 104 14.40 -0.25 -3.34
N GLU A 105 14.00 1.00 -3.10
CA GLU A 105 13.11 1.77 -3.98
C GLU A 105 13.75 1.99 -5.36
N VAL A 106 15.02 2.39 -5.40
CA VAL A 106 15.76 2.54 -6.66
C VAL A 106 15.88 1.21 -7.40
N ALA A 107 16.23 0.12 -6.69
CA ALA A 107 16.35 -1.21 -7.30
C ALA A 107 15.00 -1.72 -7.83
N ALA A 108 13.92 -1.60 -7.05
CA ALA A 108 12.57 -1.97 -7.44
C ALA A 108 12.03 -1.11 -8.59
N GLY A 109 12.35 0.19 -8.60
CA GLY A 109 11.99 1.10 -9.68
C GLY A 109 12.64 0.72 -11.01
N ILE A 110 13.95 0.41 -11.00
CA ILE A 110 14.67 -0.06 -12.19
C ILE A 110 14.09 -1.40 -12.66
N TRP A 111 13.96 -2.37 -11.75
CA TRP A 111 13.47 -3.71 -12.10
C TRP A 111 12.03 -3.66 -12.63
N GLY A 112 11.15 -2.89 -11.98
CA GLY A 112 9.76 -2.71 -12.36
C GLY A 112 9.60 -1.99 -13.69
N PHE A 113 10.48 -1.04 -14.01
CA PHE A 113 10.50 -0.40 -15.32
C PHE A 113 10.93 -1.36 -16.43
N MET A 114 11.97 -2.16 -16.19
CA MET A 114 12.44 -3.17 -17.14
C MET A 114 11.42 -4.28 -17.41
N HIS A 115 10.62 -4.65 -16.40
CA HIS A 115 9.64 -5.74 -16.47
C HIS A 115 8.20 -5.25 -16.31
N LYS A 116 7.89 -4.05 -16.84
CA LYS A 116 6.58 -3.41 -16.69
C LYS A 116 5.41 -4.30 -17.14
N ASP A 117 5.59 -5.11 -18.18
CA ASP A 117 4.55 -6.00 -18.70
C ASP A 117 4.26 -7.14 -17.72
N THR A 118 5.31 -7.69 -17.10
CA THR A 118 5.19 -8.70 -16.05
C THR A 118 4.49 -8.11 -14.81
N VAL A 119 4.88 -6.92 -14.38
CA VAL A 119 4.25 -6.23 -13.24
C VAL A 119 2.76 -5.95 -13.50
N SER A 120 2.42 -5.49 -14.71
CA SER A 120 1.04 -5.28 -15.13
C SER A 120 0.21 -6.57 -15.06
N LYS A 121 0.75 -7.68 -15.57
CA LYS A 121 0.10 -8.99 -15.52
C LYS A 121 -0.12 -9.48 -14.08
N GLU A 122 0.85 -9.32 -13.20
CA GLU A 122 0.71 -9.67 -11.79
C GLU A 122 -0.36 -8.81 -11.10
N MET A 123 -0.44 -7.51 -11.41
CA MET A 123 -1.49 -6.64 -10.88
C MET A 123 -2.89 -7.05 -11.36
N ILE A 124 -3.03 -7.47 -12.62
CA ILE A 124 -4.28 -8.02 -13.18
C ILE A 124 -4.69 -9.29 -12.43
N ASN A 125 -3.76 -10.23 -12.24
CA ASN A 125 -4.03 -11.49 -11.53
C ASN A 125 -4.46 -11.24 -10.07
N PHE A 126 -3.83 -10.25 -9.41
CA PHE A 126 -4.22 -9.82 -8.09
C PHE A 126 -5.64 -9.26 -8.06
N TYR A 127 -5.96 -8.35 -9.00
CA TYR A 127 -7.27 -7.76 -9.12
C TYR A 127 -8.36 -8.82 -9.34
N ASP A 128 -8.12 -9.80 -10.22
CA ASP A 128 -9.03 -10.91 -10.47
C ASP A 128 -9.32 -11.71 -9.20
N SER A 129 -8.29 -12.01 -8.43
CA SER A 129 -8.44 -12.77 -7.19
C SER A 129 -9.27 -12.02 -6.14
N VAL A 130 -9.07 -10.70 -6.02
CA VAL A 130 -9.87 -9.83 -5.14
C VAL A 130 -11.33 -9.79 -5.62
N TYR A 131 -11.53 -9.62 -6.93
CA TYR A 131 -12.84 -9.54 -7.56
C TYR A 131 -13.64 -10.84 -7.39
N ASP A 132 -13.04 -11.98 -7.70
CA ASP A 132 -13.68 -13.29 -7.60
C ASP A 132 -14.08 -13.59 -6.15
N LYS A 133 -13.22 -13.23 -5.17
CA LYS A 133 -13.55 -13.36 -3.74
C LYS A 133 -14.71 -12.45 -3.34
N ALA A 134 -14.75 -11.21 -3.84
CA ALA A 134 -15.81 -10.26 -3.53
C ALA A 134 -17.17 -10.70 -4.10
N VAL A 135 -17.21 -11.13 -5.37
CA VAL A 135 -18.43 -11.58 -6.05
C VAL A 135 -18.96 -12.88 -5.43
N THR A 136 -18.10 -13.88 -5.20
CA THR A 136 -18.52 -15.16 -4.60
C THR A 136 -19.15 -14.95 -3.23
N THR A 137 -18.64 -14.00 -2.45
CA THR A 137 -19.15 -13.73 -1.10
C THR A 137 -20.45 -12.91 -1.11
N SER A 138 -20.67 -12.09 -2.14
CA SER A 138 -21.90 -11.27 -2.28
C SER A 138 -23.17 -12.11 -2.50
N VAL A 139 -23.04 -13.32 -3.05
CA VAL A 139 -24.17 -14.24 -3.30
C VAL A 139 -24.69 -14.90 -2.00
N THR A 140 -23.86 -15.00 -0.95
CA THR A 140 -24.18 -15.84 0.20
C THR A 140 -24.71 -15.11 1.43
N GLU A 141 -24.27 -13.86 1.73
CA GLU A 141 -24.88 -12.97 2.73
C GLU A 141 -24.02 -11.70 2.95
N GLN A 142 -24.72 -10.56 3.00
CA GLN A 142 -24.41 -9.23 3.55
C GLN A 142 -23.00 -8.61 3.37
N LYS A 143 -22.96 -7.55 2.54
CA LYS A 143 -21.96 -6.45 2.43
C LYS A 143 -20.55 -6.77 2.96
N THR A 144 -19.72 -7.32 2.09
CA THR A 144 -18.32 -7.60 2.39
C THR A 144 -17.43 -6.36 2.38
N GLN A 145 -16.47 -6.30 3.30
CA GLN A 145 -15.37 -5.32 3.27
C GLN A 145 -14.50 -5.44 2.00
N THR A 146 -14.49 -6.61 1.35
CA THR A 146 -13.89 -6.82 0.03
C THR A 146 -14.56 -5.97 -1.05
N ALA A 147 -15.87 -5.70 -0.91
CA ALA A 147 -16.58 -4.76 -1.78
C ALA A 147 -16.12 -3.32 -1.56
N ALA A 148 -15.69 -2.94 -0.35
CA ALA A 148 -15.12 -1.62 -0.10
C ALA A 148 -13.75 -1.45 -0.80
N VAL A 149 -12.89 -2.47 -0.74
CA VAL A 149 -11.63 -2.48 -1.50
C VAL A 149 -11.90 -2.40 -3.01
N LEU A 150 -12.86 -3.19 -3.50
CA LEU A 150 -13.23 -3.19 -4.90
C LEU A 150 -13.84 -1.86 -5.36
N LYS A 151 -14.66 -1.21 -4.52
CA LYS A 151 -15.21 0.13 -4.76
C LYS A 151 -14.09 1.17 -4.88
N VAL A 152 -13.10 1.15 -3.97
CA VAL A 152 -11.93 2.04 -4.06
C VAL A 152 -11.16 1.80 -5.36
N PHE A 153 -10.95 0.55 -5.77
CA PHE A 153 -10.30 0.23 -7.04
C PHE A 153 -11.08 0.78 -8.24
N HIS A 154 -12.38 0.49 -8.31
CA HIS A 154 -13.25 0.95 -9.39
C HIS A 154 -13.32 2.47 -9.47
N GLU A 155 -13.38 3.17 -8.33
CA GLU A 155 -13.42 4.63 -8.27
C GLU A 155 -12.07 5.26 -8.61
N THR A 156 -10.96 4.69 -8.13
CA THR A 156 -9.60 5.18 -8.40
C THR A 156 -9.19 5.00 -9.86
N LEU A 157 -9.52 3.86 -10.46
CA LEU A 157 -9.19 3.54 -11.85
C LEU A 157 -10.26 4.02 -12.83
N ASN A 158 -11.45 4.38 -12.35
CA ASN A 158 -12.63 4.68 -13.15
C ASN A 158 -13.00 3.52 -14.10
N CYS A 159 -13.07 2.31 -13.54
CA CYS A 159 -13.38 1.05 -14.23
C CYS A 159 -14.40 0.24 -13.42
N CYS A 160 -15.03 -0.79 -14.00
CA CYS A 160 -15.94 -1.69 -13.29
C CYS A 160 -15.80 -3.10 -13.85
N GLY A 161 -15.78 -4.12 -12.99
CA GLY A 161 -15.67 -5.52 -13.40
C GLY A 161 -14.26 -5.92 -13.80
N LYS A 162 -14.09 -7.16 -14.29
CA LYS A 162 -12.77 -7.70 -14.69
C LYS A 162 -12.46 -7.48 -16.16
N ASP A 163 -13.32 -8.06 -16.99
CA ASP A 163 -13.25 -8.10 -18.45
C ASP A 163 -14.55 -7.48 -18.99
N GLN A 164 -14.59 -7.11 -20.27
CA GLN A 164 -15.76 -6.46 -20.90
C GLN A 164 -17.08 -7.20 -20.62
N GLY A 165 -17.06 -8.54 -20.60
CA GLY A 165 -18.25 -9.34 -20.30
C GLY A 165 -18.76 -9.17 -18.86
N THR A 166 -17.87 -9.19 -17.87
CA THR A 166 -18.27 -9.00 -16.46
C THR A 166 -18.50 -7.53 -16.13
N SER A 167 -17.82 -6.58 -16.77
CA SER A 167 -18.07 -5.14 -16.65
C SER A 167 -19.54 -4.80 -16.89
N ILE A 168 -20.16 -5.41 -17.91
CA ILE A 168 -21.57 -5.19 -18.25
C ILE A 168 -22.50 -5.75 -17.16
N ILE A 169 -22.28 -6.99 -16.72
CA ILE A 169 -23.11 -7.64 -15.70
C ILE A 169 -23.06 -6.87 -14.39
N THR A 170 -21.85 -6.48 -13.95
CA THR A 170 -21.64 -5.78 -12.70
C THR A 170 -22.21 -4.36 -12.75
N THR A 171 -22.06 -3.66 -13.86
CA THR A 171 -22.69 -2.34 -14.05
C THR A 171 -24.22 -2.42 -14.02
N ILE A 172 -24.81 -3.48 -14.59
CA ILE A 172 -26.26 -3.69 -14.57
C ILE A 172 -26.72 -4.00 -13.14
N THR A 173 -26.01 -4.87 -12.43
CA THR A 173 -26.32 -5.26 -11.05
C THR A 173 -26.24 -4.06 -10.12
N ASP A 174 -25.26 -3.18 -10.36
CA ASP A 174 -25.08 -1.93 -9.63
C ASP A 174 -26.21 -0.93 -9.91
N LYS A 175 -26.57 -0.73 -11.19
CA LYS A 175 -27.72 0.11 -11.57
C LYS A 175 -29.07 -0.42 -11.07
N LEU A 176 -29.21 -1.73 -10.91
CA LEU A 176 -30.41 -2.35 -10.35
C LEU A 176 -30.47 -2.24 -8.81
N GLY A 177 -29.45 -1.64 -8.18
CA GLY A 177 -29.36 -1.46 -6.73
C GLY A 177 -29.01 -2.74 -5.97
N LEU A 178 -28.56 -3.79 -6.66
CA LEU A 178 -28.16 -5.07 -6.05
C LEU A 178 -26.72 -5.01 -5.52
N THR A 179 -25.88 -4.13 -6.08
CA THR A 179 -24.50 -3.87 -5.63
C THR A 179 -24.23 -2.36 -5.63
N ASP A 180 -23.32 -1.86 -4.79
CA ASP A 180 -22.84 -0.47 -4.77
C ASP A 180 -21.30 -0.48 -4.79
N ILE A 181 -20.74 -0.83 -5.94
CA ILE A 181 -19.31 -1.09 -6.12
C ILE A 181 -18.77 -0.34 -7.33
N CYS A 182 -19.60 0.10 -8.28
CA CYS A 182 -19.14 0.78 -9.49
C CYS A 182 -19.39 2.29 -9.45
N PRO A 183 -18.54 3.10 -10.10
CA PRO A 183 -18.71 4.55 -10.12
C PRO A 183 -20.01 4.93 -10.84
N SER A 184 -20.83 5.74 -10.18
CA SER A 184 -22.11 6.20 -10.72
C SER A 184 -21.89 7.12 -11.92
N GLY A 185 -22.23 6.68 -13.14
CA GLY A 185 -22.45 7.62 -14.25
C GLY A 185 -22.25 7.14 -15.68
N LYS A 186 -21.51 6.06 -15.97
CA LYS A 186 -21.28 5.57 -17.37
C LYS A 186 -21.02 4.07 -17.43
N ILE A 187 -21.12 3.50 -18.64
CA ILE A 187 -20.48 2.22 -18.96
C ILE A 187 -18.99 2.45 -18.81
N SER A 188 -18.40 1.90 -17.75
CA SER A 188 -16.97 2.01 -17.47
C SER A 188 -16.20 0.90 -18.19
N ASP A 189 -15.01 1.22 -18.67
CA ASP A 189 -14.10 0.26 -19.30
C ASP A 189 -13.71 -0.89 -18.34
N SER A 190 -13.18 -1.98 -18.90
CA SER A 190 -12.69 -3.09 -18.10
C SER A 190 -11.47 -2.68 -17.26
N CYS A 191 -11.42 -3.13 -16.02
CA CYS A 191 -10.28 -2.82 -15.15
C CYS A 191 -8.99 -3.43 -15.67
N HIS A 192 -9.03 -4.58 -16.35
CA HIS A 192 -7.85 -5.14 -17.03
C HIS A 192 -7.25 -4.17 -18.05
N LYS A 193 -8.09 -3.59 -18.91
CA LYS A 193 -7.63 -2.62 -19.92
C LYS A 193 -7.03 -1.39 -19.26
N ARG A 194 -7.70 -0.87 -18.23
CA ARG A 194 -7.23 0.32 -17.51
C ARG A 194 -5.91 0.09 -16.78
N ILE A 195 -5.71 -1.09 -16.20
CA ILE A 195 -4.45 -1.48 -15.57
C ILE A 195 -3.34 -1.57 -16.63
N GLN A 196 -3.60 -2.18 -17.79
CA GLN A 196 -2.61 -2.20 -18.89
C GLN A 196 -2.26 -0.80 -19.40
N GLU A 197 -3.26 0.07 -19.60
CA GLU A 197 -3.05 1.47 -19.97
C GLU A 197 -2.20 2.22 -18.92
N LEU A 198 -2.36 1.90 -17.63
CA LEU A 198 -1.53 2.51 -16.58
C LEU A 198 -0.05 2.17 -16.70
N PHE A 199 0.29 0.91 -16.99
CA PHE A 199 1.70 0.50 -17.13
C PHE A 199 2.30 0.77 -18.50
N SER A 200 1.48 0.94 -19.54
CA SER A 200 1.93 1.24 -20.90
C SER A 200 2.01 2.73 -21.17
N ASP A 201 0.88 3.44 -21.03
CA ASP A 201 0.72 4.82 -21.48
C ASP A 201 0.87 5.83 -20.34
N LYS A 202 0.57 5.41 -19.11
CA LYS A 202 0.58 6.28 -17.92
C LYS A 202 1.66 5.90 -16.90
N VAL A 203 2.72 5.20 -17.33
CA VAL A 203 3.84 4.82 -16.46
C VAL A 203 4.48 6.02 -15.76
N TYR A 204 4.39 7.22 -16.35
CA TYR A 204 4.84 8.46 -15.74
C TYR A 204 4.12 8.81 -14.43
N LEU A 205 2.85 8.41 -14.24
CA LEU A 205 2.12 8.64 -12.99
C LEU A 205 2.74 7.86 -11.83
N ILE A 206 3.08 6.59 -12.08
CA ILE A 206 3.77 5.72 -11.12
C ILE A 206 5.17 6.27 -10.84
N GLY A 207 5.87 6.75 -11.88
CA GLY A 207 7.17 7.40 -11.75
C GLY A 207 7.14 8.66 -10.88
N ILE A 208 6.12 9.52 -11.03
CA ILE A 208 5.94 10.70 -10.17
C ILE A 208 5.69 10.29 -8.72
N ALA A 209 4.84 9.28 -8.49
CA ALA A 209 4.56 8.79 -7.14
C ALA A 209 5.84 8.27 -6.46
N ALA A 210 6.64 7.45 -7.16
CA ALA A 210 7.94 6.99 -6.67
C ALA A 210 8.90 8.15 -6.40
N LEU A 211 8.97 9.14 -7.30
CA LEU A 211 9.82 10.32 -7.09
C LEU A 211 9.43 11.11 -5.82
N VAL A 212 8.13 11.26 -5.56
CA VAL A 212 7.64 11.94 -4.34
C VAL A 212 8.08 11.17 -3.09
N VAL A 213 7.95 9.84 -3.10
CA VAL A 213 8.38 8.98 -1.98
C VAL A 213 9.89 9.12 -1.74
N ALA A 214 10.70 9.01 -2.80
CA ALA A 214 12.14 9.20 -2.74
C ALA A 214 12.55 10.58 -2.16
N VAL A 215 11.87 11.65 -2.58
CA VAL A 215 12.11 13.01 -2.06
C VAL A 215 11.77 13.11 -0.57
N ILE A 216 10.65 12.53 -0.14
CA ILE A 216 10.26 12.50 1.27
C ILE A 216 11.33 11.76 2.09
N MET A 217 11.79 10.60 1.65
CA MET A 217 12.86 9.84 2.34
C MET A 217 14.14 10.68 2.50
N ILE A 218 14.53 11.43 1.48
CA ILE A 218 15.72 12.31 1.54
C ILE A 218 15.53 13.41 2.59
N PHE A 219 14.37 14.06 2.63
CA PHE A 219 14.09 15.07 3.67
C PHE A 219 14.10 14.46 5.07
N GLU A 220 13.52 13.26 5.26
CA GLU A 220 13.55 12.56 6.55
C GLU A 220 14.98 12.17 6.96
N MET A 221 15.82 11.73 6.02
CA MET A 221 17.24 11.46 6.27
C MET A 221 17.98 12.74 6.72
N ILE A 222 17.74 13.87 6.05
CA ILE A 222 18.35 15.16 6.41
C ILE A 222 17.88 15.59 7.80
N PHE A 223 16.58 15.56 8.08
CA PHE A 223 16.04 15.97 9.38
C PHE A 223 16.49 15.04 10.50
N SER A 224 16.58 13.74 10.25
CA SER A 224 17.14 12.77 11.18
C SER A 224 18.60 13.10 11.54
N MET A 225 19.44 13.37 10.55
CA MET A 225 20.85 13.75 10.79
C MET A 225 20.99 15.09 11.50
N VAL A 226 20.23 16.11 11.10
CA VAL A 226 20.24 17.43 11.76
C VAL A 226 19.81 17.31 13.22
N LEU A 227 18.76 16.55 13.50
CA LEU A 227 18.27 16.33 14.86
C LEU A 227 19.29 15.50 15.67
N CYS A 228 19.90 14.47 15.10
CA CYS A 228 20.92 13.65 15.76
C CYS A 228 22.16 14.48 16.15
N CYS A 229 22.63 15.34 15.23
CA CYS A 229 23.72 16.29 15.49
C CYS A 229 23.32 17.35 16.52
N GLY A 230 22.09 17.86 16.45
CA GLY A 230 21.56 18.82 17.42
C GLY A 230 21.51 18.24 18.84
N ILE A 231 21.10 16.99 18.97
CA ILE A 231 21.11 16.25 20.25
C ILE A 231 22.56 16.09 20.74
N ARG A 232 23.48 15.68 19.87
CA ARG A 232 24.90 15.48 20.25
C ARG A 232 25.56 16.76 20.79
N ASN A 233 25.22 17.88 20.18
CA ASN A 233 25.84 19.18 20.48
C ASN A 233 25.11 19.93 21.60
N SER A 234 23.97 19.44 22.09
CA SER A 234 23.25 20.05 23.20
C SER A 234 24.02 19.78 24.51
N PRO A 235 24.44 20.81 25.27
CA PRO A 235 25.22 20.62 26.48
C PRO A 235 24.39 19.89 27.56
N VAL A 236 24.99 18.87 28.16
CA VAL A 236 24.48 18.20 29.37
C VAL A 236 24.86 19.09 30.55
N TYR A 237 23.98 20.00 30.97
CA TYR A 237 24.11 20.71 32.24
C TYR A 237 22.83 20.54 33.05
#